data_AF-A0A2M6WQC5-F1
#
_entry.id   AF-A0A2M6WQC5-F1
#
_cell.length_a   1.000
_cell.length_b   1.000
_cell.length_c   1.000
_cell.angle_alpha   90.00
_cell.angle_beta   90.00
_cell.angle_gamma   90.00
#
_symmetry.space_group_name_H-M   'P 1'
#
loop_
_entity.id
_entity.type
_entity.pdbx_description
1 polymer ?
#
loop_
_entity_poly.entity_id
_entity_poly.type
_entity_poly.pdbx_seq_one_letter_code
_entity_poly.pdbx_strand_id
1 'polypeptide(L)'
;MQQTKQLLAIKEASIWASDFLKREISESNISYLVQYGKIKKHNGGNSVFVDVDDLQKYYESYNGNRELDWKKKLGNDLNWALSFDNLREKDTTKHVHRL
;
A
#
# COMPACT_ATOMS: atom_id res chain seq x y z
N MET A 1 11.91 7.49 -24.57
CA MET A 1 11.55 6.08 -24.30
C MET A 1 10.11 6.09 -23.82
N GLN A 2 9.19 5.39 -24.50
CA GLN A 2 7.79 5.36 -24.09
C GLN A 2 7.69 4.57 -22.80
N GLN A 3 7.41 5.25 -21.69
CA GLN A 3 7.14 4.59 -20.42
C GLN A 3 5.81 3.86 -20.57
N THR A 4 5.85 2.55 -20.78
CA THR A 4 4.65 1.72 -20.83
C THR A 4 3.96 1.83 -19.50
N LYS A 5 2.82 2.53 -19.50
CA LYS A 5 2.04 2.82 -18.32
C LYS A 5 1.39 1.52 -17.83
N GLN A 6 2.07 0.82 -16.92
CA GLN A 6 1.58 -0.45 -16.39
C GLN A 6 0.56 -0.16 -15.30
N LEU A 7 -0.72 -0.34 -15.64
CA LEU A 7 -1.84 -0.19 -14.72
C LEU A 7 -2.15 -1.55 -14.08
N LEU A 8 -2.13 -1.60 -12.76
CA LEU A 8 -2.43 -2.80 -11.97
C LEU A 8 -3.69 -2.58 -11.14
N ALA A 9 -4.51 -3.62 -11.02
CA ALA A 9 -5.59 -3.63 -10.04
C ALA A 9 -5.01 -3.61 -8.62
N ILE A 10 -5.81 -3.21 -7.63
CA ILE A 10 -5.40 -3.12 -6.21
C ILE A 10 -4.68 -4.40 -5.73
N LYS A 11 -5.21 -5.58 -6.09
CA LYS A 11 -4.60 -6.88 -5.77
C LYS A 11 -3.22 -7.08 -6.40
N GLU A 12 -3.11 -6.85 -7.70
CA GLU A 12 -1.84 -7.02 -8.41
C GLU A 12 -0.80 -5.99 -7.93
N ALA A 13 -1.25 -4.78 -7.63
CA ALA A 13 -0.42 -3.73 -7.07
C ALA A 13 0.10 -4.08 -5.66
N SER A 14 -0.71 -4.76 -4.84
CA SER A 14 -0.26 -5.19 -3.51
C SER A 14 0.79 -6.29 -3.60
N ILE A 15 0.62 -7.23 -4.53
CA ILE A 15 1.61 -8.29 -4.83
C ILE A 15 2.90 -7.66 -5.36
N TRP A 16 2.79 -6.77 -6.34
CA TRP A 16 3.94 -6.06 -6.91
C TRP A 16 4.69 -5.25 -5.86
N ALA A 17 3.98 -4.47 -5.04
CA ALA A 17 4.59 -3.68 -3.97
C ALA A 17 5.26 -4.58 -2.91
N SER A 18 4.67 -5.75 -2.63
CA SER A 18 5.25 -6.70 -1.71
C SER A 18 6.58 -7.27 -2.22
N ASP A 19 6.64 -7.62 -3.51
CA ASP A 19 7.87 -8.08 -4.14
C ASP A 19 8.92 -6.96 -4.22
N PHE A 20 8.51 -5.75 -4.60
CA PHE A 20 9.38 -4.58 -4.72
C PHE A 20 10.02 -4.20 -3.38
N LEU A 21 9.26 -4.22 -2.30
CA LEU A 21 9.73 -3.85 -0.96
C LEU A 21 10.24 -5.05 -0.14
N LYS A 22 10.15 -6.27 -0.68
CA LYS A 22 10.49 -7.54 0.00
C LYS A 22 9.81 -7.67 1.38
N ARG A 23 8.53 -7.29 1.46
CA ARG A 23 7.69 -7.32 2.67
C ARG A 23 6.23 -7.49 2.29
N GLU A 24 5.37 -7.90 3.21
CA GLU A 24 3.94 -7.98 2.93
C GLU A 24 3.29 -6.58 2.86
N ILE A 25 2.60 -6.33 1.75
CA ILE A 25 1.73 -5.17 1.51
C ILE A 25 0.35 -5.71 1.14
N SER A 26 -0.65 -5.38 1.94
CA SER A 26 -2.04 -5.78 1.72
C SER A 26 -2.77 -4.87 0.72
N GLU A 27 -3.87 -5.37 0.16
CA GLU A 27 -4.78 -4.60 -0.70
C GLU A 27 -5.31 -3.33 -0.02
N SER A 28 -5.52 -3.39 1.30
CA SER A 28 -5.94 -2.25 2.12
C SER A 28 -4.91 -1.13 2.12
N ASN A 29 -3.61 -1.46 2.13
CA ASN A 29 -2.55 -0.46 2.05
C ASN A 29 -2.62 0.28 0.71
N ILE A 30 -2.78 -0.43 -0.41
CA ILE A 30 -2.91 0.19 -1.72
C ILE A 30 -4.18 1.04 -1.81
N SER A 31 -5.30 0.52 -1.29
CA SER A 31 -6.58 1.24 -1.24
C SER A 31 -6.49 2.53 -0.44
N TYR A 32 -5.77 2.52 0.69
CA TYR A 32 -5.48 3.69 1.49
C TYR A 32 -4.73 4.76 0.68
N LEU A 33 -3.68 4.37 -0.06
CA LEU A 33 -2.92 5.31 -0.89
C LEU A 33 -3.80 5.99 -1.94
N VAL A 34 -4.71 5.25 -2.56
CA VAL A 34 -5.68 5.78 -3.54
C VAL A 34 -6.68 6.72 -2.86
N GLN A 35 -7.26 6.29 -1.73
CA GLN A 35 -8.31 7.05 -1.03
C GLN A 35 -7.83 8.41 -0.55
N TYR A 36 -6.60 8.49 -0.04
CA TYR A 36 -6.01 9.74 0.46
C TYR A 36 -5.24 10.51 -0.63
N GLY A 37 -5.35 10.10 -1.90
CA GLY A 37 -4.72 10.80 -3.03
C GLY A 37 -3.19 10.78 -2.99
N LYS A 38 -2.58 9.80 -2.29
CA LYS A 38 -1.13 9.58 -2.28
C LYS A 38 -0.63 9.03 -3.61
N ILE A 39 -1.46 8.21 -4.26
CA ILE A 39 -1.24 7.73 -5.62
C ILE A 39 -2.47 8.00 -6.49
N LYS A 40 -2.27 8.15 -7.80
CA LYS A 40 -3.32 8.43 -8.76
C LYS A 40 -4.22 7.22 -8.97
N LYS A 41 -5.53 7.44 -8.81
CA LYS A 41 -6.54 6.47 -9.19
C LYS A 41 -6.80 6.49 -10.69
N HIS A 42 -6.84 5.30 -11.30
CA HIS A 42 -7.24 5.09 -12.68
C HIS A 42 -8.51 4.23 -12.69
N ASN A 43 -9.65 4.81 -13.07
CA ASN A 43 -10.89 4.04 -13.19
C ASN A 43 -10.90 3.30 -14.53
N GLY A 44 -10.93 1.97 -14.48
CA GLY A 44 -11.10 1.11 -15.65
C GLY A 44 -12.50 0.47 -15.63
N GLY A 45 -13.53 1.30 -15.75
CA GLY A 45 -14.92 0.86 -15.59
C GLY A 45 -15.28 0.66 -14.12
N ASN A 46 -15.53 -0.59 -13.72
CA ASN A 46 -16.00 -0.96 -12.38
C ASN A 46 -14.88 -1.30 -11.39
N SER A 47 -13.61 -1.18 -11.82
CA SER A 47 -12.43 -1.51 -11.03
C SER A 47 -11.44 -0.35 -10.97
N VAL A 48 -10.76 -0.25 -9.83
CA VAL A 48 -9.71 0.75 -9.59
C VAL A 48 -8.37 0.16 -9.96
N PHE A 49 -7.63 0.89 -10.78
CA PHE A 49 -6.27 0.60 -11.17
C PHE A 49 -5.34 1.69 -10.65
N VAL A 50 -4.09 1.29 -10.42
CA VAL A 50 -3.01 2.17 -10.00
C VAL A 50 -1.84 2.00 -10.95
N ASP A 51 -1.13 3.09 -11.18
CA ASP A 51 0.06 3.10 -12.01
C ASP A 51 1.26 2.61 -11.21
N VAL A 52 2.02 1.65 -11.78
CA VAL A 52 3.19 1.07 -11.11
C VAL A 52 4.27 2.12 -10.86
N ASP A 53 4.50 3.05 -11.77
CA ASP A 53 5.51 4.10 -11.61
C ASP A 53 5.11 5.09 -10.51
N ASP A 54 3.83 5.45 -10.41
CA ASP A 54 3.31 6.28 -9.32
C ASP A 54 3.45 5.58 -7.94
N LEU A 55 3.18 4.26 -7.91
CA LEU A 55 3.37 3.43 -6.72
C LEU A 55 4.85 3.30 -6.33
N GLN A 56 5.72 3.09 -7.31
CA GLN A 56 7.17 3.05 -7.13
C GLN A 56 7.67 4.38 -6.58
N LYS A 57 7.32 5.49 -7.22
CA LYS A 57 7.67 6.85 -6.80
C LYS A 57 7.19 7.16 -5.40
N TYR A 58 5.98 6.73 -5.02
CA TYR A 58 5.48 6.91 -3.66
C TYR A 58 6.41 6.23 -2.64
N TYR A 59 6.74 4.96 -2.85
CA TYR A 59 7.58 4.22 -1.92
C TYR A 59 9.05 4.67 -1.98
N GLU A 60 9.59 5.01 -3.15
CA GLU A 60 10.94 5.56 -3.31
C GLU A 60 11.07 6.95 -2.70
N SER A 61 10.11 7.85 -2.89
CA SER A 61 10.10 9.18 -2.27
C SER A 61 9.97 9.10 -0.74
N TYR A 62 9.28 8.08 -0.24
CA TYR A 62 9.23 7.79 1.19
C TYR A 62 10.56 7.22 1.70
N ASN A 63 11.33 6.56 0.83
CA ASN A 63 12.65 6.01 1.11
C ASN A 63 13.81 7.00 0.98
N GLY A 64 13.74 7.96 0.06
CA GLY A 64 14.83 8.89 -0.26
C GLY A 64 15.20 9.82 0.90
N ASN A 65 14.28 10.08 1.84
CA ASN A 65 14.60 10.80 3.07
C ASN A 65 15.32 9.94 4.14
N ARG A 66 15.43 8.62 3.94
CA ARG A 66 16.01 7.65 4.91
C ARG A 66 16.99 6.65 4.29
N GLU A 67 17.42 6.83 3.05
CA GLU A 67 18.34 5.89 2.37
C GLU A 67 19.66 5.67 3.16
N LEU A 68 20.09 6.69 3.92
CA LEU A 68 21.24 6.60 4.84
C LEU A 68 21.00 5.71 6.07
N ASP A 69 19.75 5.51 6.49
CA ASP A 69 19.37 4.77 7.69
C ASP A 69 19.04 3.30 7.38
N TRP A 70 18.61 2.99 6.15
CA TRP A 70 18.09 1.66 5.76
C TRP A 70 19.17 0.59 5.57
N LYS A 71 20.34 0.94 5.00
CA LYS A 71 21.50 0.01 4.98
C LYS A 71 21.98 -0.34 6.40
N LYS A 72 21.73 0.52 7.39
CA LYS A 72 22.10 0.33 8.80
C LYS A 72 21.08 -0.49 9.59
N LYS A 73 19.82 -0.52 9.17
CA LYS A 73 18.67 -1.12 9.88
C LYS A 73 18.21 -2.48 9.39
N LEU A 74 18.96 -3.12 8.49
CA LEU A 74 18.79 -4.54 8.15
C LEU A 74 19.03 -5.50 9.33
N GLY A 75 19.42 -4.98 10.51
CA GLY A 75 19.68 -5.78 11.71
C GLY A 75 18.59 -5.79 12.79
N ASN A 76 17.55 -4.93 12.75
CA ASN A 76 16.59 -4.91 13.85
C ASN A 76 15.22 -4.33 13.46
N ASP A 77 14.28 -5.23 13.18
CA ASP A 77 12.85 -5.12 13.54
C ASP A 77 12.26 -3.69 13.50
N LEU A 78 12.01 -3.17 12.28
CA LEU A 78 11.25 -1.93 12.13
C LEU A 78 9.78 -2.22 11.78
N ASN A 79 8.99 -2.32 12.85
CA ASN A 79 7.65 -1.78 13.11
C ASN A 79 6.93 -0.96 12.00
N TRP A 80 6.90 -1.46 10.77
CA TRP A 80 5.98 -0.96 9.74
C TRP A 80 4.57 -1.50 9.94
N ALA A 81 4.45 -2.68 10.57
CA ALA A 81 3.17 -3.19 11.02
C ALA A 81 2.45 -2.12 11.87
N LEU A 82 3.16 -1.42 12.77
CA LEU A 82 2.54 -0.36 13.60
C LEU A 82 2.13 0.92 12.86
N SER A 83 2.55 1.14 11.60
CA SER A 83 2.06 2.28 10.81
C SER A 83 0.73 1.99 10.10
N PHE A 84 0.32 0.71 10.02
CA PHE A 84 -0.89 0.28 9.29
C PHE A 84 -1.79 -0.69 10.09
N ASP A 85 -1.34 -1.21 11.24
CA ASP A 85 -2.08 -2.11 12.14
C ASP A 85 -3.04 -1.36 13.08
N ASN A 86 -3.74 -0.34 12.58
CA ASN A 86 -4.83 0.25 13.37
C ASN A 86 -6.16 0.31 12.63
N LEU A 87 -6.48 -0.72 11.83
CA LEU A 87 -7.88 -1.04 11.48
C LEU A 87 -8.02 -2.55 11.23
N ARG A 88 -7.83 -3.35 12.28
CA ARG A 88 -8.58 -4.59 12.42
C ARG A 88 -9.66 -4.35 13.46
N GLU A 89 -10.75 -3.72 13.04
CA GLU A 89 -12.01 -3.78 13.79
C GLU A 89 -12.55 -5.20 13.66
N LYS A 90 -12.00 -6.04 14.52
CA LYS A 90 -12.49 -7.33 14.97
C LYS A 90 -14.01 -7.29 15.11
N ASP A 91 -14.68 -8.18 14.38
CA ASP A 91 -15.97 -8.81 14.72
C ASP A 91 -16.80 -8.05 15.76
N THR A 92 -17.64 -7.11 15.31
CA THR A 92 -18.72 -6.59 16.14
C THR A 92 -20.06 -7.05 15.58
N THR A 93 -20.34 -8.34 15.71
CA THR A 93 -21.73 -8.80 15.67
C THR A 93 -22.40 -8.37 16.98
N LYS A 94 -22.73 -7.07 17.10
CA LYS A 94 -23.60 -6.56 18.17
C LYS A 94 -25.03 -7.00 17.85
N HIS A 95 -25.44 -8.12 18.42
CA HIS A 95 -26.84 -8.53 18.48
C HIS A 95 -27.55 -7.56 19.43
N VAL A 96 -28.23 -6.55 18.88
CA VAL A 96 -29.04 -5.63 19.69
C VAL A 96 -30.34 -6.37 20.04
N HIS A 97 -30.52 -6.69 21.33
CA HIS A 97 -31.82 -7.13 21.83
C HIS A 97 -32.72 -5.88 21.88
N ARG A 98 -33.72 -5.83 21.01
CA ARG A 98 -34.80 -4.83 21.14
C ARG A 98 -35.82 -5.41 22.13
N LEU A 99 -35.99 -4.73 23.27
CA LEU A 99 -37.13 -4.93 24.18
C LEU A 99 -38.43 -4.49 23.48
#